data_AF-A0A9D9YYW3-F1
#
_entry.id   AF-A0A9D9YYW3-F1
#
_cell.length_a   1.000
_cell.length_b   1.000
_cell.length_c   1.000
_cell.angle_alpha   90.00
_cell.angle_beta   90.00
_cell.angle_gamma   90.00
#
_symmetry.space_group_name_H-M   'P 1'
#
loop_
_entity.id
_entity.type
_entity.pdbx_description
1 polymer ?
#
loop_
_entity_poly.entity_id
_entity_poly.type
_entity_poly.pdbx_seq_one_letter_code
_entity_poly.pdbx_strand_id
1 'polypeptide(L)'
;MKERTIYMILFVTIIFSFSILDLSAINPEADASIQIRQETVTKFLTAVGDLSNTEKFSVVGLSGSYRWLVQNPNIIFSPGKALFTADVTITINPGNITTKSQANGEVSVRYDNETNKISIRVTKAIVEIKAKILGNMIKIAEIDLAKYYTIAFDFPGPKPFESVVDVKMPDGKIKKLSIVTNPVLSIAEGAIVVGTSMQYKPIP
;
A
#
# COMPACT_ATOMS: atom_id res chain seq x y z
N MET A 1 -24.59 -43.65 22.46
CA MET A 1 -23.40 -43.52 21.58
C MET A 1 -23.77 -43.00 20.18
N LYS A 2 -24.79 -43.56 19.52
CA LYS A 2 -25.33 -43.10 18.22
C LYS A 2 -25.67 -41.60 18.16
N GLU A 3 -26.33 -41.05 19.18
CA GLU A 3 -26.76 -39.65 19.16
C GLU A 3 -25.60 -38.64 19.22
N ARG A 4 -24.56 -38.91 20.02
CA ARG A 4 -23.36 -38.04 20.07
C ARG A 4 -22.60 -38.02 18.74
N THR A 5 -22.59 -39.14 18.00
CA THR A 5 -22.00 -39.23 16.67
C THR A 5 -22.79 -38.41 15.64
N ILE A 6 -24.13 -38.38 15.73
CA ILE A 6 -24.98 -37.59 14.84
C ILE A 6 -24.76 -36.09 15.06
N TYR A 7 -24.72 -35.62 16.32
CA TYR A 7 -24.44 -34.21 16.62
C TYR A 7 -23.02 -33.79 16.19
N MET A 8 -22.04 -34.68 16.29
CA MET A 8 -20.67 -34.41 15.83
C MET A 8 -20.59 -34.29 14.31
N ILE A 9 -21.32 -35.14 13.56
CA ILE A 9 -21.38 -35.08 12.09
C ILE A 9 -22.15 -33.82 11.62
N LEU A 10 -23.24 -33.44 12.31
CA LEU A 10 -24.00 -32.22 12.01
C LEU A 10 -23.16 -30.95 12.27
N PHE A 11 -22.34 -30.95 13.33
CA PHE A 11 -21.46 -29.84 13.66
C PHE A 11 -20.31 -29.70 12.65
N VAL A 12 -19.72 -30.82 12.20
CA VAL A 12 -18.66 -30.82 11.18
C VAL A 12 -19.19 -30.38 9.81
N THR A 13 -20.42 -30.76 9.44
CA THR A 13 -21.04 -30.32 8.18
C THR A 13 -21.39 -28.84 8.18
N ILE A 14 -21.88 -28.28 9.30
CA ILE A 14 -22.15 -26.85 9.43
C ILE A 14 -20.88 -26.01 9.32
N ILE A 15 -19.76 -26.44 9.91
CA ILE A 15 -18.46 -25.75 9.77
C ILE A 15 -17.92 -25.84 8.34
N PHE A 16 -18.13 -26.98 7.65
CA PHE A 16 -17.71 -27.15 6.26
C PHE A 16 -18.55 -26.32 5.28
N SER A 17 -19.83 -26.08 5.58
CA SER A 17 -20.70 -25.21 4.75
C SER A 17 -20.52 -23.71 4.96
N PHE A 18 -19.76 -23.29 5.97
CA PHE A 18 -19.37 -21.87 6.15
C PHE A 18 -18.04 -21.53 5.47
N SER A 19 -17.37 -22.51 4.88
CA SER A 19 -16.23 -22.27 4.01
C SER A 19 -16.76 -22.07 2.58
N ILE A 20 -16.34 -20.98 1.93
CA ILE A 20 -16.70 -20.57 0.56
C ILE A 20 -17.98 -19.72 0.47
N LEU A 21 -18.08 -18.64 1.26
CA LEU A 21 -18.39 -17.37 0.62
C LEU A 21 -17.06 -16.77 0.20
N ASP A 22 -16.56 -17.19 -0.97
CA ASP A 22 -15.72 -16.30 -1.75
C ASP A 22 -16.60 -15.12 -2.15
N LEU A 23 -16.68 -14.14 -1.24
CA LEU A 23 -17.00 -12.78 -1.61
C LEU A 23 -15.78 -12.32 -2.43
N SER A 24 -15.68 -12.80 -3.67
CA SER A 24 -14.91 -12.11 -4.68
C SER A 24 -15.50 -10.72 -4.70
N ALA A 25 -14.80 -9.80 -4.04
CA ALA A 25 -15.02 -8.38 -4.23
C ALA A 25 -15.13 -8.21 -5.74
N ILE A 26 -16.27 -7.70 -6.20
CA ILE A 26 -16.50 -7.34 -7.59
C ILE A 26 -15.47 -6.24 -7.87
N ASN A 27 -14.24 -6.64 -8.15
CA ASN A 27 -13.27 -5.81 -8.84
C ASN A 27 -13.86 -5.75 -10.25
N PRO A 28 -14.31 -4.58 -10.73
CA PRO A 28 -14.63 -4.47 -12.14
C PRO A 28 -13.39 -4.93 -12.90
N GLU A 29 -13.49 -6.06 -13.62
CA GLU A 29 -12.37 -6.51 -14.45
C GLU A 29 -12.05 -5.39 -15.42
N ALA A 30 -10.81 -4.93 -15.38
CA ALA A 30 -10.33 -3.94 -16.31
C ALA A 30 -10.13 -4.60 -17.68
N ASP A 31 -10.61 -3.97 -18.74
CA ASP A 31 -10.40 -4.45 -20.12
C ASP A 31 -8.93 -4.28 -20.56
N ALA A 32 -8.24 -3.28 -19.99
CA ALA A 32 -6.80 -3.09 -20.12
C ALA A 32 -6.22 -2.70 -18.77
N SER A 33 -5.05 -3.25 -18.41
CA SER A 33 -4.41 -2.96 -17.12
C SER A 33 -2.88 -3.03 -17.13
N ILE A 34 -2.29 -2.38 -16.13
CA ILE A 34 -0.88 -2.40 -15.80
C ILE A 34 -0.74 -2.85 -14.35
N GLN A 35 0.29 -3.64 -14.08
CA GLN A 35 0.62 -4.13 -12.76
C GLN A 35 1.93 -3.51 -12.26
N ILE A 36 1.87 -2.83 -11.11
CA ILE A 36 3.06 -2.39 -10.37
C ILE A 36 3.32 -3.43 -9.29
N ARG A 37 4.34 -4.27 -9.52
CA ARG A 37 4.75 -5.29 -8.54
C ARG A 37 5.37 -4.63 -7.31
N GLN A 38 5.20 -5.28 -6.17
CA GLN A 38 5.85 -4.93 -4.90
C GLN A 38 7.34 -4.69 -5.08
N GLU A 39 8.01 -5.57 -5.81
CA GLU A 39 9.45 -5.47 -6.10
C GLU A 39 9.85 -4.14 -6.76
N THR A 40 8.99 -3.55 -7.60
CA THR A 40 9.25 -2.23 -8.20
C THR A 40 9.35 -1.15 -7.13
N VAL A 41 8.45 -1.20 -6.16
CA VAL A 41 8.41 -0.26 -5.04
C VAL A 41 9.55 -0.54 -4.06
N THR A 42 9.84 -1.80 -3.77
CA THR A 42 10.99 -2.21 -2.96
C THR A 42 12.29 -1.71 -3.56
N LYS A 43 12.50 -1.88 -4.89
CA LYS A 43 13.68 -1.37 -5.59
C LYS A 43 13.84 0.14 -5.46
N PHE A 44 12.75 0.89 -5.57
CA PHE A 44 12.77 2.33 -5.32
C PHE A 44 13.22 2.65 -3.89
N LEU A 45 12.63 2.00 -2.89
CA LEU A 45 12.96 2.21 -1.48
C LEU A 45 14.42 1.82 -1.16
N THR A 46 14.91 0.73 -1.74
CA THR A 46 16.33 0.33 -1.63
C THR A 46 17.26 1.38 -2.26
N ALA A 47 16.87 1.99 -3.38
CA ALA A 47 17.65 3.03 -4.02
C ALA A 47 17.69 4.35 -3.23
N VAL A 48 16.64 4.67 -2.46
CA VAL A 48 16.66 5.77 -1.49
C VAL A 48 17.70 5.52 -0.40
N GLY A 49 17.87 4.27 0.01
CA GLY A 49 18.86 3.84 0.99
C GLY A 49 18.47 4.14 2.44
N ASP A 50 19.45 4.04 3.32
CA ASP A 50 19.26 4.23 4.76
C ASP A 50 18.99 5.70 5.09
N LEU A 51 18.01 5.94 5.96
CA LEU A 51 17.73 7.28 6.49
C LEU A 51 18.22 7.36 7.92
N SER A 52 18.93 8.43 8.27
CA SER A 52 19.32 8.66 9.66
C SER A 52 19.40 10.13 10.01
N ASN A 53 19.18 10.43 11.29
CA ASN A 53 19.42 11.76 11.83
C ASN A 53 19.82 11.67 13.30
N THR A 54 20.45 12.73 13.80
CA THR A 54 20.78 12.90 15.23
C THR A 54 20.12 14.17 15.75
N GLU A 55 19.36 14.04 16.82
CA GLU A 55 18.60 15.13 17.41
C GLU A 55 18.90 15.21 18.91
N LYS A 56 18.71 16.39 19.50
CA LYS A 56 18.87 16.61 20.94
C LYS A 56 17.54 16.45 21.63
N PHE A 57 17.55 15.96 22.86
CA PHE A 57 16.37 15.92 23.72
C PHE A 57 16.70 16.52 25.08
N SER A 58 15.68 17.09 25.72
CA SER A 58 15.75 17.59 27.08
C SER A 58 14.41 17.30 27.76
N VAL A 59 14.43 16.39 28.73
CA VAL A 59 13.30 16.07 29.60
C VAL A 59 13.73 16.30 31.05
N VAL A 60 12.77 16.40 31.98
CA VAL A 60 13.06 16.71 33.38
C VAL A 60 14.09 15.70 33.95
N GLY A 61 15.27 16.19 34.30
CA GLY A 61 16.36 15.41 34.89
C GLY A 61 17.22 14.61 33.90
N LEU A 62 16.98 14.70 32.58
CA LEU A 62 17.84 14.06 31.56
C LEU A 62 17.89 14.87 30.26
N SER A 63 19.09 15.22 29.83
CA SER A 63 19.35 15.82 28.52
C SER A 63 20.40 15.03 27.76
N GLY A 64 20.28 15.02 26.44
CA GLY A 64 21.21 14.25 25.62
C GLY A 64 20.92 14.37 24.13
N SER A 65 21.35 13.37 23.38
CA SER A 65 20.99 13.20 21.98
C SER A 65 20.54 11.78 21.69
N TYR A 66 19.71 11.64 20.65
CA TYR A 66 19.41 10.34 20.08
C TYR A 66 19.73 10.37 18.59
N ARG A 67 20.29 9.27 18.09
CA ARG A 67 20.39 9.00 16.66
C ARG A 67 19.38 7.94 16.30
N TRP A 68 18.63 8.16 15.24
CA TRP A 68 17.80 7.14 14.62
C TRP A 68 18.36 6.76 13.27
N LEU A 69 18.24 5.48 12.93
CA LEU A 69 18.65 4.88 11.67
C LEU A 69 17.54 3.95 11.20
N VAL A 70 17.01 4.21 10.01
CA VAL A 70 15.98 3.43 9.34
C VAL A 70 16.65 2.68 8.20
N GLN A 71 16.46 1.36 8.18
CA GLN A 71 17.06 0.46 7.21
C GLN A 71 15.98 -0.49 6.66
N ASN A 72 16.29 -1.10 5.52
CA ASN A 72 15.41 -2.08 4.87
C ASN A 72 13.94 -1.63 4.73
N PRO A 73 13.66 -0.37 4.29
CA PRO A 73 12.30 0.06 4.07
C PRO A 73 11.65 -0.78 2.97
N ASN A 74 10.43 -1.25 3.23
CA ASN A 74 9.66 -2.05 2.30
C ASN A 74 8.17 -1.67 2.38
N ILE A 75 7.45 -1.95 1.29
CA ILE A 75 5.99 -1.89 1.27
C ILE A 75 5.47 -3.27 0.89
N ILE A 76 4.53 -3.80 1.67
CA ILE A 76 3.90 -5.09 1.46
C ILE A 76 2.51 -4.86 0.88
N PHE A 77 2.19 -5.52 -0.23
CA PHE A 77 0.88 -5.49 -0.85
C PHE A 77 0.12 -6.79 -0.58
N SER A 78 -1.05 -6.66 0.02
CA SER A 78 -2.01 -7.74 0.23
C SER A 78 -3.37 -7.33 -0.35
N PRO A 79 -4.30 -8.26 -0.61
CA PRO A 79 -5.63 -7.93 -1.13
C PRO A 79 -6.28 -6.74 -0.42
N GLY A 80 -6.50 -5.65 -1.15
CA GLY A 80 -7.13 -4.41 -0.68
C GLY A 80 -6.28 -3.55 0.28
N LYS A 81 -5.01 -3.89 0.53
CA LYS A 81 -4.20 -3.21 1.56
C LYS A 81 -2.71 -3.10 1.20
N ALA A 82 -2.11 -1.97 1.58
CA ALA A 82 -0.67 -1.77 1.53
C ALA A 82 -0.14 -1.38 2.92
N LEU A 83 1.01 -1.94 3.30
CA LEU A 83 1.66 -1.71 4.60
C LEU A 83 3.13 -1.35 4.42
N PHE A 84 3.60 -0.35 5.17
CA PHE A 84 5.01 0.00 5.23
C PHE A 84 5.67 -0.76 6.39
N THR A 85 6.90 -1.22 6.16
CA THR A 85 7.74 -1.83 7.19
C THR A 85 9.18 -1.35 7.04
N ALA A 86 9.88 -1.11 8.15
CA ALA A 86 11.32 -0.84 8.14
C ALA A 86 11.97 -1.24 9.45
N ASP A 87 13.26 -1.56 9.41
CA ASP A 87 14.07 -1.76 10.62
C ASP A 87 14.50 -0.41 11.16
N VAL A 88 14.36 -0.20 12.46
CA VAL A 88 14.74 1.05 13.11
C VAL A 88 15.67 0.78 14.27
N THR A 89 16.86 1.37 14.20
CA THR A 89 17.86 1.40 15.27
C THR A 89 17.89 2.78 15.90
N ILE A 90 17.70 2.83 17.22
CA ILE A 90 17.80 4.05 18.02
C ILE A 90 19.01 3.94 18.93
N THR A 91 19.87 4.95 18.94
CA THR A 91 21.01 5.06 19.85
C THR A 91 20.87 6.34 20.69
N ILE A 92 20.85 6.21 22.02
CA ILE A 92 20.68 7.33 22.96
C ILE A 92 22.00 7.64 23.68
N ASN A 93 22.33 8.92 23.77
CA ASN A 93 23.49 9.49 24.44
C ASN A 93 23.08 10.56 25.46
N PRO A 94 23.79 10.72 26.59
CA PRO A 94 24.88 9.86 27.07
C PRO A 94 24.37 8.47 27.48
N GLY A 95 25.22 7.44 27.35
CA GLY A 95 24.91 6.06 27.75
C GLY A 95 25.06 5.00 26.65
N ASN A 96 25.24 5.40 25.38
CA ASN A 96 25.42 4.48 24.24
C ASN A 96 24.37 3.35 24.17
N ILE A 97 23.15 3.62 24.64
CA ILE A 97 22.08 2.63 24.69
C ILE A 97 21.53 2.49 23.27
N THR A 98 21.60 1.28 22.71
CA THR A 98 21.09 1.00 21.38
C THR A 98 19.91 0.04 21.46
N THR A 99 18.81 0.36 20.79
CA THR A 99 17.61 -0.48 20.68
C THR A 99 17.26 -0.66 19.22
N LYS A 100 16.84 -1.88 18.86
CA LYS A 100 16.32 -2.21 17.54
C LYS A 100 14.84 -2.51 17.64
N SER A 101 14.08 -2.05 16.67
CA SER A 101 12.64 -2.27 16.56
C SER A 101 12.22 -2.27 15.10
N GLN A 102 10.98 -2.65 14.83
CA GLN A 102 10.38 -2.56 13.51
C GLN A 102 9.37 -1.43 13.49
N ALA A 103 9.49 -0.51 12.53
CA ALA A 103 8.46 0.45 12.22
C ALA A 103 7.42 -0.20 11.31
N ASN A 104 6.15 -0.04 11.64
CA ASN A 104 5.02 -0.45 10.81
C ASN A 104 4.17 0.76 10.49
N GLY A 105 3.66 0.83 9.27
CA GLY A 105 2.91 1.98 8.79
C GLY A 105 1.81 1.67 7.80
N GLU A 106 0.89 2.60 7.65
CA GLU A 106 -0.23 2.54 6.71
C GLU A 106 0.16 3.21 5.40
N VAL A 107 -0.17 2.59 4.27
CA VAL A 107 0.15 3.10 2.94
C VAL A 107 -1.14 3.39 2.16
N SER A 108 -1.24 4.60 1.64
CA SER A 108 -2.29 5.00 0.69
C SER A 108 -1.79 4.80 -0.73
N VAL A 109 -2.57 4.09 -1.54
CA VAL A 109 -2.38 3.97 -2.99
C VAL A 109 -3.54 4.70 -3.67
N ARG A 110 -3.23 5.64 -4.56
CA ARG A 110 -4.24 6.40 -5.32
C ARG A 110 -3.84 6.48 -6.79
N TYR A 111 -4.85 6.47 -7.66
CA TYR A 111 -4.73 6.73 -9.08
C TYR A 111 -5.55 7.97 -9.43
N ASP A 112 -4.90 8.95 -10.03
CA ASP A 112 -5.54 10.11 -10.63
C ASP A 112 -5.69 9.85 -12.14
N ASN A 113 -6.93 9.75 -12.61
CA ASN A 113 -7.24 9.42 -14.01
C ASN A 113 -7.10 10.62 -14.97
N GLU A 114 -7.08 11.85 -14.44
CA GLU A 114 -6.89 13.06 -15.26
C GLU A 114 -5.41 13.27 -15.55
N THR A 115 -4.58 13.20 -14.51
CA THR A 115 -3.12 13.33 -14.63
C THR A 115 -2.42 12.01 -14.94
N ASN A 116 -3.16 10.90 -14.90
CA ASN A 116 -2.67 9.56 -15.16
C ASN A 116 -1.46 9.19 -14.26
N LYS A 117 -1.62 9.51 -12.97
CA LYS A 117 -0.56 9.41 -11.97
C LYS A 117 -0.92 8.44 -10.87
N ILE A 118 0.02 7.57 -10.52
CA ILE A 118 -0.12 6.66 -9.38
C ILE A 118 0.73 7.19 -8.23
N SER A 119 0.09 7.41 -7.10
CA SER A 119 0.72 7.90 -5.88
C SER A 119 0.67 6.83 -4.79
N ILE A 120 1.83 6.48 -4.26
CA ILE A 120 2.00 5.54 -3.14
C ILE A 120 2.63 6.34 -2.00
N ARG A 121 1.88 6.57 -0.93
CA ARG A 121 2.32 7.39 0.20
C ARG A 121 2.20 6.61 1.49
N VAL A 122 3.29 6.55 2.26
CA VAL A 122 3.21 6.15 3.66
C VAL A 122 2.46 7.26 4.39
N THR A 123 1.27 6.97 4.89
CA THR A 123 0.38 7.96 5.53
C THR A 123 0.57 8.04 7.03
N LYS A 124 1.07 6.96 7.64
CA LYS A 124 1.35 6.87 9.06
C LYS A 124 2.49 5.90 9.27
N ALA A 125 3.57 6.32 9.92
CA ALA A 125 4.65 5.43 10.34
C ALA A 125 5.38 6.08 11.51
N ILE A 126 4.83 5.90 12.70
CA ILE A 126 5.28 6.59 13.92
C ILE A 126 6.19 5.67 14.72
N VAL A 127 7.38 6.16 15.06
CA VAL A 127 8.33 5.49 15.95
C VAL A 127 8.47 6.29 17.23
N GLU A 128 8.08 5.69 18.35
CA GLU A 128 8.27 6.30 19.67
C GLU A 128 9.67 5.99 20.21
N ILE A 129 10.39 7.02 20.63
CA ILE A 129 11.65 6.85 21.33
C ILE A 129 11.41 6.98 22.82
N LYS A 130 11.79 5.95 23.57
CA LYS A 130 11.65 5.90 25.04
C LYS A 130 13.01 5.69 25.70
N ALA A 131 13.24 6.37 26.82
CA ALA A 131 14.42 6.22 27.65
C ALA A 131 14.02 5.88 29.09
N LYS A 132 14.85 5.12 29.80
CA LYS A 132 14.63 4.80 31.21
C LYS A 132 15.17 5.93 32.09
N ILE A 133 14.30 6.59 32.84
CA ILE A 133 14.63 7.69 33.77
C ILE A 133 14.05 7.33 35.13
N LEU A 134 14.90 7.28 36.16
CA LEU A 134 14.52 6.95 37.54
C LEU A 134 13.67 5.67 37.65
N GLY A 135 13.99 4.64 36.85
CA GLY A 135 13.28 3.37 36.83
C GLY A 135 12.10 3.31 35.84
N ASN A 136 11.60 4.44 35.36
CA ASN A 136 10.41 4.54 34.50
C ASN A 136 10.79 4.74 33.03
N MET A 137 10.02 4.13 32.11
CA MET A 137 10.17 4.40 30.68
C MET A 137 9.43 5.68 30.31
N ILE A 138 10.17 6.71 29.90
CA ILE A 138 9.62 8.01 29.50
C ILE A 138 9.80 8.17 27.98
N LYS A 139 8.75 8.60 27.30
CA LYS A 139 8.81 9.00 25.88
C LYS A 139 9.60 10.30 25.77
N ILE A 140 10.69 10.28 25.01
CA ILE A 140 11.56 11.45 24.81
C ILE A 140 11.39 12.09 23.43
N ALA A 141 10.93 11.32 22.43
CA ALA A 141 10.68 11.81 21.08
C ALA A 141 9.72 10.90 20.32
N GLU A 142 9.26 11.41 19.18
CA GLU A 142 8.45 10.70 18.20
C GLU A 142 8.98 11.04 16.80
N ILE A 143 9.23 10.02 15.98
CA ILE A 143 9.66 10.18 14.59
C ILE A 143 8.50 9.76 13.70
N ASP A 144 8.09 10.65 12.81
CA ASP A 144 7.11 10.35 11.77
C ASP A 144 7.81 10.06 10.44
N LEU A 145 7.97 8.77 10.13
CA LEU A 145 8.63 8.31 8.92
C LEU A 145 7.80 8.61 7.65
N ALA A 146 6.49 8.85 7.78
CA ALA A 146 5.61 9.16 6.65
C ALA A 146 6.09 10.40 5.88
N LYS A 147 6.76 11.35 6.56
CA LYS A 147 7.28 12.59 5.98
C LYS A 147 8.38 12.37 4.95
N TYR A 148 9.08 11.24 5.01
CA TYR A 148 10.23 10.96 4.14
C TYR A 148 9.89 10.01 2.98
N TYR A 149 8.83 9.19 3.11
CA TYR A 149 8.49 8.16 2.13
C TYR A 149 7.23 8.53 1.32
N THR A 150 7.44 9.30 0.26
CA THR A 150 6.44 9.58 -0.78
C THR A 150 6.94 9.11 -2.13
N ILE A 151 6.21 8.20 -2.77
CA ILE A 151 6.55 7.64 -4.08
C ILE A 151 5.50 8.10 -5.07
N ALA A 152 5.95 8.72 -6.15
CA ALA A 152 5.12 9.18 -7.23
C ALA A 152 5.66 8.59 -8.54
N PHE A 153 4.83 7.87 -9.24
CA PHE A 153 5.16 7.34 -10.55
C PHE A 153 4.17 7.86 -11.59
N ASP A 154 4.73 8.32 -12.70
CA ASP A 154 3.98 8.62 -13.90
C ASP A 154 4.13 7.41 -14.83
N PHE A 155 3.03 6.71 -15.08
CA PHE A 155 2.98 5.60 -16.02
C PHE A 155 2.01 5.99 -17.13
N PRO A 156 2.28 5.68 -18.41
CA PRO A 156 1.21 5.73 -19.41
C PRO A 156 0.12 4.75 -18.95
N GLY A 157 -1.06 5.28 -18.68
CA GLY A 157 -2.16 4.49 -18.14
C GLY A 157 -2.77 3.62 -19.21
N PRO A 158 -3.57 2.62 -18.81
CA PRO A 158 -4.29 1.77 -19.76
C PRO A 158 -5.44 2.52 -20.48
N LYS A 159 -5.63 3.82 -20.24
CA LYS A 159 -6.63 4.65 -20.90
C LYS A 159 -6.23 4.93 -22.35
N PRO A 160 -7.09 4.65 -23.35
CA PRO A 160 -6.86 5.04 -24.73
C PRO A 160 -6.63 6.55 -24.88
N PHE A 161 -5.80 6.95 -25.83
CA PHE A 161 -5.58 8.36 -26.15
C PHE A 161 -6.81 8.96 -26.84
N GLU A 162 -7.52 8.17 -27.63
CA GLU A 162 -8.70 8.55 -28.37
C GLU A 162 -9.98 8.43 -27.53
N SER A 163 -10.85 9.43 -27.62
CA SER A 163 -12.21 9.36 -27.08
C SER A 163 -13.25 8.94 -28.12
N VAL A 164 -12.87 8.91 -29.40
CA VAL A 164 -13.72 8.53 -30.53
C VAL A 164 -12.88 7.79 -31.57
N VAL A 165 -13.44 6.74 -32.17
CA VAL A 165 -12.85 6.01 -33.29
C VAL A 165 -13.78 5.96 -34.48
N ASP A 166 -13.20 6.06 -35.67
CA ASP A 166 -13.91 6.02 -36.95
C ASP A 166 -13.77 4.63 -37.57
N VAL A 167 -14.90 4.00 -37.88
CA VAL A 167 -14.95 2.69 -38.52
C VAL A 167 -15.50 2.85 -39.93
N LYS A 168 -14.70 2.50 -40.93
CA LYS A 168 -15.13 2.48 -42.33
C LYS A 168 -16.03 1.28 -42.59
N MET A 169 -17.26 1.53 -43.01
CA MET A 169 -18.25 0.50 -43.32
C MET A 169 -18.15 0.04 -44.79
N PRO A 170 -18.62 -1.17 -45.14
CA PRO A 170 -18.62 -1.66 -46.52
C PRO A 170 -19.42 -0.80 -47.51
N ASP A 171 -20.44 -0.06 -47.04
CA ASP A 171 -21.23 0.87 -47.85
C ASP A 171 -20.54 2.22 -48.08
N GLY A 172 -19.29 2.36 -47.63
CA GLY A 172 -18.50 3.58 -47.75
C GLY A 172 -18.78 4.62 -46.65
N LYS A 173 -19.77 4.41 -45.78
CA LYS A 173 -20.05 5.33 -44.66
C LYS A 173 -19.00 5.19 -43.56
N ILE A 174 -18.82 6.25 -42.78
CA ILE A 174 -17.99 6.25 -41.57
C ILE A 174 -18.91 6.15 -40.36
N LYS A 175 -18.76 5.09 -39.57
CA LYS A 175 -19.44 4.93 -38.28
C LYS A 175 -18.51 5.41 -37.17
N LYS A 176 -18.92 6.44 -36.43
CA LYS A 176 -18.17 6.96 -35.30
C LYS A 176 -18.60 6.26 -34.02
N LEU A 177 -17.64 5.83 -33.20
CA LEU A 177 -17.88 5.21 -31.90
C LEU A 177 -17.20 6.05 -30.82
N SER A 178 -17.94 6.53 -29.83
CA SER A 178 -17.36 7.12 -28.63
C SER A 178 -16.84 6.02 -27.71
N ILE A 179 -15.67 6.24 -27.12
CA ILE A 179 -15.06 5.39 -26.10
C ILE A 179 -15.30 6.03 -24.73
N VAL A 180 -16.07 5.34 -23.89
CA VAL A 180 -16.28 5.72 -22.48
C VAL A 180 -15.39 4.83 -21.62
N THR A 181 -14.60 5.45 -20.75
CA THR A 181 -13.64 4.75 -19.88
C THR A 181 -14.00 4.94 -18.41
N ASN A 182 -13.89 3.89 -17.59
CA ASN A 182 -13.92 4.03 -16.13
C ASN A 182 -12.64 3.44 -15.53
N PRO A 183 -11.93 4.20 -14.67
CA PRO A 183 -10.70 3.74 -14.06
C PRO A 183 -10.97 2.59 -13.08
N VAL A 184 -10.03 1.66 -12.99
CA VAL A 184 -10.02 0.55 -12.05
C VAL A 184 -8.72 0.62 -11.26
N LEU A 185 -8.81 0.55 -9.93
CA LEU A 185 -7.65 0.45 -9.05
C LEU A 185 -7.93 -0.64 -8.02
N SER A 186 -7.03 -1.61 -7.93
CA SER A 186 -7.06 -2.62 -6.88
C SER A 186 -5.67 -2.94 -6.38
N ILE A 187 -5.58 -3.48 -5.17
CA ILE A 187 -4.35 -4.02 -4.61
C ILE A 187 -4.57 -5.53 -4.50
N ALA A 188 -3.77 -6.29 -5.24
CA ALA A 188 -3.71 -7.74 -5.17
C ALA A 188 -2.51 -8.17 -4.32
N GLU A 189 -2.40 -9.46 -4.04
CA GLU A 189 -1.20 -9.99 -3.40
C GLU A 189 0.05 -9.64 -4.21
N GLY A 190 1.00 -8.94 -3.59
CA GLY A 190 2.26 -8.55 -4.20
C GLY A 190 2.20 -7.49 -5.30
N ALA A 191 1.06 -6.83 -5.54
CA ALA A 191 0.98 -5.80 -6.59
C ALA A 191 -0.19 -4.81 -6.47
N ILE A 192 0.00 -3.64 -7.08
CA ILE A 192 -1.07 -2.70 -7.42
C ILE A 192 -1.48 -2.96 -8.88
N VAL A 193 -2.78 -3.06 -9.13
CA VAL A 193 -3.35 -3.18 -10.49
C VAL A 193 -4.08 -1.88 -10.81
N VAL A 194 -3.67 -1.23 -11.89
CA VAL A 194 -4.33 -0.04 -12.42
C VAL A 194 -4.84 -0.35 -13.81
N GLY A 195 -6.13 -0.13 -14.01
CA GLY A 195 -6.87 -0.57 -15.16
C GLY A 195 -7.83 0.49 -15.69
N THR A 196 -8.40 0.20 -16.86
CA THR A 196 -9.61 0.88 -17.34
C THR A 196 -10.59 -0.17 -17.83
N SER A 197 -11.87 0.03 -17.52
CA SER A 197 -12.97 -0.56 -18.28
C SER A 197 -13.34 0.35 -19.44
N MET A 198 -13.86 -0.21 -20.52
CA MET A 198 -14.16 0.46 -21.78
C MET A 198 -15.56 0.10 -22.27
N GLN A 199 -16.29 1.10 -22.73
CA GLN A 199 -17.58 0.93 -23.40
C GLN A 199 -17.58 1.71 -24.71
N TYR A 200 -18.10 1.09 -25.76
CA TYR A 200 -18.20 1.72 -27.08
C TYR A 200 -19.66 2.06 -27.36
N LYS A 201 -19.95 3.32 -27.69
CA LYS A 201 -21.29 3.78 -28.04
C LYS A 201 -21.29 4.41 -29.43
N PRO A 202 -22.22 4.02 -30.33
CA PRO A 202 -22.38 4.72 -31.59
C PRO A 202 -22.70 6.20 -31.36
N ILE A 203 -22.03 7.08 -32.09
CA ILE A 203 -22.38 8.49 -32.15
C ILE A 203 -23.37 8.66 -33.32
N PRO A 204 -24.54 9.30 -33.09
CA PRO A 204 -25.54 9.56 -34.14
C PRO A 204 -24.99 10.36 -35.32
#